data_AF-A0A1W9QBI5-F1
#
_entry.id   AF-A0A1W9QBI5-F1
#
_cell.length_a   1.000
_cell.length_b   1.000
_cell.length_c   1.000
_cell.angle_alpha   90.00
_cell.angle_beta   90.00
_cell.angle_gamma   90.00
#
_symmetry.space_group_name_H-M   'P 1'
#
loop_
_entity.id
_entity.type
_entity.pdbx_description
1 polymer ?
#
loop_
_entity_poly.entity_id
_entity_poly.type
_entity_poly.pdbx_seq_one_letter_code
_entity_poly.pdbx_strand_id
1 'polypeptide(L)' 'MSRMVHCVKLGREAPGLEKPPLKGPIGQRVFENVSAEAWRKWLEHSKMLINEFRLDLTSEQGQNIWFTELEKYFWG' A
#
# COMPACT_ATOMS: atom_id res chain seq x y z
N MET A 1 -2.23 13.25 -17.38
CA MET A 1 -0.94 12.59 -17.66
C MET A 1 -0.66 11.65 -16.51
N SER A 2 -0.55 10.35 -16.77
CA SER A 2 -0.35 9.35 -15.72
C SER A 2 1.05 9.52 -15.12
N ARG A 3 1.13 9.80 -13.81
CA ARG A 3 2.41 9.87 -13.10
C ARG A 3 3.10 8.51 -13.23
N MET A 4 4.35 8.48 -13.67
CA MET A 4 5.17 7.26 -13.61
C MET A 4 5.91 7.22 -12.28
N VAL A 5 5.94 6.06 -11.64
CA VAL A 5 6.65 5.83 -10.38
C VAL A 5 7.50 4.57 -10.51
N HIS A 6 8.65 4.59 -9.84
CA HIS A 6 9.53 3.44 -9.80
C HIS A 6 8.99 2.45 -8.76
N CYS A 7 8.31 1.40 -9.23
CA CYS A 7 7.61 0.50 -8.34
C CYS A 7 8.59 -0.43 -7.62
N VAL A 8 8.67 -0.34 -6.29
CA VAL A 8 9.56 -1.18 -5.46
C VAL A 8 9.26 -2.67 -5.62
N LYS A 9 8.00 -3.05 -5.84
CA LYS A 9 7.60 -4.45 -5.99
C LYS A 9 7.84 -5.02 -7.39
N LEU A 10 7.72 -4.19 -8.42
CA LEU A 10 7.88 -4.62 -9.82
C LEU A 10 9.31 -4.40 -10.33
N GLY A 11 10.12 -3.59 -9.65
CA GLY A 11 11.48 -3.24 -10.07
C GLY A 11 11.54 -2.46 -11.39
N ARG A 12 10.44 -1.83 -11.80
CA ARG A 12 10.34 -1.07 -13.06
C ARG A 12 9.45 0.16 -12.89
N GLU A 13 9.59 1.10 -13.81
CA GLU A 13 8.69 2.24 -13.93
C GLU A 13 7.32 1.78 -14.40
N ALA A 14 6.29 2.19 -13.66
CA ALA A 14 4.90 1.83 -13.93
C ALA A 14 4.00 3.03 -13.58
N PRO A 15 2.77 3.08 -14.11
CA PRO A 15 1.83 4.13 -13.76
C PRO A 15 1.56 4.11 -12.25
N GLY A 16 1.89 5.22 -11.61
CA GLY A 16 1.65 5.49 -10.20
C GLY A 16 0.18 5.74 -9.89
N LEU A 17 -0.11 5.84 -8.60
CA LEU A 17 -1.40 6.28 -8.11
C LEU A 17 -1.63 7.75 -8.50
N GLU A 18 -2.89 8.12 -8.76
CA GLU A 18 -3.27 9.51 -9.08
C GLU A 18 -3.40 10.38 -7.82
N LYS A 19 -3.67 9.74 -6.67
CA LYS A 19 -3.77 10.38 -5.36
C LYS A 19 -3.21 9.46 -4.28
N PRO A 20 -2.65 10.01 -3.19
CA PRO A 20 -2.24 9.22 -2.05
C PRO A 20 -3.47 8.51 -1.45
N PRO A 21 -3.45 7.16 -1.36
CA PRO A 21 -4.60 6.41 -0.86
C PRO A 21 -4.74 6.52 0.67
N LEU A 22 -3.67 6.92 1.35
CA LEU A 22 -3.57 6.99 2.80
C LEU A 22 -3.08 8.38 3.20
N LYS A 23 -3.52 8.83 4.39
CA LYS A 23 -3.00 10.05 5.00
C LYS A 23 -1.74 9.73 5.82
N GLY A 24 -0.81 10.67 5.85
CA GLY A 24 0.44 10.55 6.61
C GLY A 24 1.66 10.14 5.76
N PRO A 25 2.84 10.03 6.40
CA PRO A 25 4.11 9.84 5.71
C PRO A 25 4.18 8.51 4.95
N ILE A 26 3.55 7.45 5.46
CA ILE A 26 3.46 6.15 4.78
C ILE A 26 2.68 6.28 3.47
N GLY A 27 1.55 7.01 3.48
CA GLY A 27 0.75 7.22 2.29
C GLY A 27 1.49 7.97 1.18
N GLN A 28 2.31 8.95 1.57
CA GLN A 28 3.19 9.65 0.64
C GLN A 28 4.28 8.72 0.10
N ARG A 29 4.91 7.91 0.96
CA ARG A 29 5.93 6.95 0.56
C ARG A 29 5.41 5.92 -0.45
N VAL A 30 4.21 5.39 -0.20
CA VAL A 30 3.49 4.49 -1.13
C VAL A 30 3.21 5.22 -2.44
N PHE A 31 2.67 6.43 -2.37
CA PHE A 31 2.34 7.23 -3.56
C PHE A 31 3.56 7.51 -4.45
N GLU A 32 4.76 7.61 -3.88
CA GLU A 32 6.01 7.85 -4.62
C GLU A 32 6.71 6.58 -5.12
N ASN A 33 6.53 5.45 -4.42
CA ASN A 33 7.29 4.22 -4.66
C ASN A 33 6.45 3.02 -5.13
N VAL A 34 5.12 3.16 -5.19
CA VAL A 34 4.20 2.06 -5.51
C VAL A 34 3.33 2.41 -6.71
N SER A 35 3.33 1.53 -7.71
CA SER A 35 2.47 1.67 -8.89
C SER A 35 1.02 1.28 -8.62
N ALA A 36 0.10 1.76 -9.45
CA ALA A 36 -1.31 1.40 -9.39
C ALA A 36 -1.55 -0.12 -9.48
N GLU A 37 -0.73 -0.84 -10.29
CA GLU A 37 -0.78 -2.30 -10.38
C GLU A 37 -0.40 -2.98 -9.06
N ALA A 38 0.72 -2.57 -8.46
CA ALA A 38 1.19 -3.15 -7.20
C ALA A 38 0.27 -2.80 -6.04
N TRP A 39 -0.31 -1.60 -6.05
CA TRP A 39 -1.35 -1.20 -5.10
C TRP A 39 -2.58 -2.08 -5.21
N ARG A 40 -3.03 -2.41 -6.43
CA ARG A 40 -4.19 -3.29 -6.62
C ARG A 40 -3.95 -4.69 -6.04
N LYS A 41 -2.75 -5.25 -6.25
CA LYS A 41 -2.35 -6.52 -5.63
C LYS A 41 -2.32 -6.44 -4.10
N TRP A 42 -1.81 -5.34 -3.56
CA TRP A 42 -1.83 -5.10 -2.11
C TRP A 42 -3.25 -5.00 -1.56
N LEU A 43 -4.19 -4.35 -2.26
CA LEU A 43 -5.58 -4.29 -1.80
C LEU A 43 -6.20 -5.68 -1.66
N GLU A 44 -5.95 -6.58 -2.60
CA GLU A 44 -6.42 -7.97 -2.51
C GLU A 44 -5.77 -8.73 -1.36
N HIS A 45 -4.45 -8.62 -1.21
CA HIS A 45 -3.73 -9.22 -0.10
C HIS A 45 -4.20 -8.67 1.26
N SER A 46 -4.41 -7.36 1.34
CA SER A 46 -4.88 -6.68 2.54
C SER A 46 -6.28 -7.15 2.95
N LYS A 47 -7.17 -7.45 1.99
CA LYS A 47 -8.48 -8.06 2.30
C LYS A 47 -8.31 -9.45 2.89
N MET A 48 -7.37 -10.26 2.42
CA MET A 48 -7.08 -11.57 3.02
C MET A 48 -6.57 -11.40 4.45
N LEU A 49 -5.59 -10.52 4.67
CA LEU A 49 -5.06 -10.21 6.00
C LEU A 49 -6.15 -9.71 6.96
N ILE A 50 -7.04 -8.83 6.51
CA ILE A 50 -8.13 -8.32 7.35
C ILE A 50 -9.06 -9.44 7.78
N ASN A 51 -9.38 -10.39 6.89
CA ASN A 51 -10.23 -11.52 7.23
C ASN A 51 -9.53 -12.53 8.14
N GLU A 52 -8.26 -12.87 7.87
CA GLU A 52 -7.50 -13.84 8.66
C GLU A 52 -7.18 -13.32 10.07
N PHE A 53 -6.66 -12.10 10.17
CA PHE A 53 -6.32 -11.50 11.45
C PHE A 53 -7.52 -10.85 12.17
N ARG A 54 -8.70 -10.84 11.53
CA ARG A 54 -9.88 -10.06 11.96
C ARG A 54 -9.50 -8.63 12.35
N LEU A 55 -8.71 -7.98 11.50
CA LEU A 55 -8.21 -6.65 11.76
C LEU A 55 -9.35 -5.64 11.74
N ASP A 56 -9.46 -4.91 12.84
CA ASP A 56 -10.37 -3.78 12.94
C ASP A 56 -9.69 -2.50 12.41
N LEU A 57 -9.98 -2.13 11.15
CA LEU A 57 -9.44 -0.91 10.55
C LEU A 57 -10.04 0.38 11.13
N THR A 58 -11.05 0.27 11.99
CA THR A 58 -11.66 1.42 12.67
C THR A 58 -10.87 1.82 13.92
N SER A 59 -10.17 0.87 14.52
CA SER A 59 -9.29 1.06 15.67
C SER A 59 -7.88 1.47 15.24
N GLU A 60 -7.26 2.37 15.99
CA GLU A 60 -5.89 2.84 15.73
C GLU A 60 -4.87 1.68 15.71
N GLN A 61 -5.06 0.68 16.57
CA GLN A 61 -4.22 -0.52 16.62
C GLN A 61 -4.31 -1.34 15.32
N GLY A 62 -5.51 -1.53 14.77
CA GLY A 62 -5.67 -2.28 13.52
C GLY A 62 -5.13 -1.53 12.32
N GLN A 63 -5.24 -0.19 12.31
CA GLN A 63 -4.56 0.65 11.33
C GLN A 63 -3.04 0.51 11.43
N ASN A 64 -2.47 0.58 12.63
CA ASN A 64 -1.03 0.40 12.84
C ASN A 64 -0.52 -0.97 12.37
N ILE A 65 -1.25 -2.04 12.66
CA ILE A 65 -0.89 -3.39 12.18
C ILE A 65 -0.97 -3.44 10.66
N TRP A 66 -2.04 -2.89 10.07
CA TRP A 66 -2.20 -2.85 8.63
C TRP A 66 -1.07 -2.07 7.94
N PHE A 67 -0.66 -0.93 8.51
CA PHE A 67 0.49 -0.17 8.03
C PHE A 67 1.81 -0.94 8.17
N THR A 68 1.98 -1.70 9.26
CA THR A 68 3.17 -2.52 9.48
C THR A 68 3.26 -3.64 8.44
N GLU A 69 2.15 -4.33 8.16
CA GLU A 69 2.10 -5.37 7.13
C GLU A 69 2.26 -4.79 5.72
N LEU A 70 1.72 -3.58 5.48
CA LEU A 70 1.96 -2.84 4.24
C LEU A 70 3.45 -2.59 4.06
N GLU A 71 4.11 -2.07 5.10
CA GLU A 71 5.52 -1.74 5.03
C GLU A 71 6.36 -3.00 4.76
N LYS A 72 6.06 -4.10 5.46
CA LYS A 72 6.69 -5.40 5.19
C LYS A 72 6.41 -5.95 3.79
N TYR A 73 5.22 -5.78 3.25
CA TYR A 73 4.90 -6.35 1.94
C TYR A 73 5.62 -5.64 0.78
N PHE A 74 5.83 -4.33 0.91
CA PHE A 74 6.48 -3.51 -0.11
C PHE A 74 7.99 -3.36 0.08
N TRP A 75 8.47 -3.28 1.33
CA TRP A 75 9.87 -3.03 1.66
C TRP A 75 10.54 -4.12 2.51
N GLY A 76 9.81 -5.16 2.90
CA GLY A 76 10.34 -6.35 3.59
C GLY A 76 10.67 -7.50 2.67
#